data_AF-A0A0V0UDD0-F1
#
_entry.id   AF-A0A0V0UDD0-F1
#
_cell.length_a   1.000
_cell.length_b   1.000
_cell.length_c   1.000
_cell.angle_alpha   90.00
_cell.angle_beta   90.00
_cell.angle_gamma   90.00
#
_symmetry.space_group_name_H-M   'P 1'
#
loop_
_entity.id
_entity.type
_entity.pdbx_description
1 polymer ?
#
loop_
_entity_poly.entity_id
_entity_poly.type
_entity_poly.pdbx_seq_one_letter_code
_entity_poly.pdbx_strand_id
1 'polypeptide(L)'
;MKENMFLVYKPPTLLSTKIIKSERNPTWGNSAANIDQNARHSIAETMASFIANNREISVLAYSDDPPNLPPMNEKSKAKGYSEFA
;
A
#
# COMPACT_ATOMS: atom_id res chain seq x y z
N MET A 1 -22.61 -6.70 -7.78
CA MET A 1 -21.24 -6.88 -8.29
C MET A 1 -20.37 -7.26 -7.08
N LYS A 2 -19.45 -8.22 -7.18
CA LYS A 2 -18.55 -8.54 -6.05
C LYS A 2 -17.35 -7.60 -6.15
N GLU A 3 -17.16 -6.78 -5.13
CA GLU A 3 -15.95 -5.96 -5.01
C GLU A 3 -14.72 -6.88 -4.92
N ASN A 4 -13.75 -6.68 -5.80
CA ASN A 4 -12.49 -7.41 -5.77
C ASN A 4 -11.50 -6.64 -4.88
N MET A 5 -11.44 -7.00 -3.60
CA MET A 5 -10.44 -6.45 -2.68
C MET A 5 -9.18 -7.31 -2.70
N PHE A 6 -8.02 -6.65 -2.67
CA PHE A 6 -6.71 -7.30 -2.54
C PHE A 6 -5.99 -6.75 -1.32
N LEU A 7 -5.36 -7.64 -0.54
CA LEU A 7 -4.44 -7.26 0.52
C LEU A 7 -3.02 -7.68 0.15
N VAL A 8 -2.07 -6.78 0.38
CA VAL A 8 -0.64 -7.04 0.17
C VAL A 8 0.09 -6.91 1.50
N TYR A 9 0.85 -7.93 1.88
CA TYR A 9 1.69 -7.94 3.07
C TYR A 9 3.17 -7.98 2.68
N LYS A 10 3.97 -7.06 3.23
CA LYS A 10 5.43 -7.04 3.09
C LYS A 10 6.10 -7.57 4.35
N PRO A 11 6.74 -8.76 4.31
CA PRO A 11 7.51 -9.25 5.45
C PRO A 11 8.67 -8.30 5.76
N PRO A 12 9.10 -8.19 7.03
CA PRO A 12 10.10 -7.20 7.45
C PRO A 12 11.44 -7.36 6.74
N THR A 13 11.88 -8.59 6.50
CA THR A 13 13.22 -8.92 5.96
C THR A 13 13.19 -9.40 4.50
N LEU A 14 12.03 -9.42 3.84
CA LEU A 14 11.88 -9.93 2.48
C LEU A 14 11.35 -8.84 1.54
N LEU A 15 11.90 -8.80 0.33
CA LEU A 15 11.40 -7.97 -0.77
C LEU A 15 10.20 -8.60 -1.47
N SER A 16 10.09 -9.93 -1.39
CA SER A 16 8.91 -10.66 -1.87
C SER A 16 7.74 -10.40 -0.93
N THR A 17 6.69 -9.79 -1.47
CA THR A 17 5.42 -9.58 -0.76
C THR A 17 4.51 -10.79 -0.91
N LYS A 18 3.50 -10.87 -0.05
CA LYS A 18 2.40 -11.83 -0.12
C LYS A 18 1.14 -11.10 -0.54
N ILE A 19 0.31 -11.74 -1.36
CA ILE A 19 -0.97 -11.19 -1.82
C ILE A 19 -2.11 -12.17 -1.53
N ILE A 20 -3.26 -11.62 -1.17
CA ILE A 20 -4.51 -12.37 -0.97
C ILE A 20 -5.66 -11.60 -1.62
N LYS A 21 -6.61 -12.33 -2.22
CA LYS A 21 -7.80 -11.78 -2.86
C LYS A 21 -9.04 -12.12 -2.03
N SER A 22 -10.01 -11.21 -1.98
CA SER A 22 -11.31 -11.47 -1.35
C SER A 22 -12.12 -12.50 -2.14
N GLU A 23 -12.05 -13.77 -1.72
CA GLU A 23 -12.75 -14.90 -2.32
C GLU A 23 -13.28 -15.85 -1.24
N ARG A 24 -14.03 -16.90 -1.64
CA ARG A 24 -14.71 -17.80 -0.69
C ARG A 24 -13.74 -18.53 0.25
N ASN A 25 -12.55 -18.90 -0.25
CA ASN A 25 -11.50 -19.61 0.48
C ASN A 25 -10.14 -18.98 0.14
N PRO A 26 -9.82 -17.81 0.71
CA PRO A 26 -8.67 -17.02 0.29
C PRO A 26 -7.37 -17.63 0.81
N THR A 27 -6.35 -17.68 -0.06
CA THR A 27 -5.02 -18.21 0.30
C THR A 27 -3.94 -17.20 -0.03
N TRP A 28 -2.92 -17.10 0.84
CA TRP A 28 -1.77 -16.24 0.60
C TRP A 28 -0.87 -16.80 -0.51
N GLY A 29 -0.74 -16.04 -1.60
CA GLY A 29 0.22 -16.29 -2.67
C GLY A 29 1.46 -15.41 -2.53
N ASN A 30 2.55 -15.77 -3.21
CA ASN A 30 3.63 -14.83 -3.47
C ASN A 30 3.17 -13.80 -4.50
N SER A 31 3.60 -12.55 -4.36
CA SER A 31 3.47 -11.57 -5.44
C SER A 31 4.28 -12.00 -6.66
N ALA A 32 3.83 -11.60 -7.84
CA ALA A 32 4.48 -11.96 -9.12
C ALA A 32 5.91 -11.39 -9.25
N ALA A 33 6.19 -10.30 -8.55
CA ALA A 33 7.49 -9.62 -8.52
C ALA A 33 7.79 -9.08 -7.11
N ASN A 34 9.07 -8.83 -6.83
CA ASN A 34 9.48 -8.16 -5.61
C ASN A 34 9.05 -6.68 -5.63
N ILE A 35 8.77 -6.11 -4.46
CA ILE A 35 8.17 -4.76 -4.34
C ILE A 35 9.08 -3.62 -4.84
N ASP A 36 10.39 -3.85 -4.89
CA ASP A 36 11.41 -2.90 -5.35
C ASP A 36 11.63 -2.94 -6.87
N GLN A 37 10.99 -3.88 -7.57
CA GLN A 37 11.05 -3.97 -9.03
C GLN A 37 10.01 -3.05 -9.68
N ASN A 38 10.35 -2.47 -10.82
CA ASN A 38 9.42 -1.70 -11.66
C ASN A 38 8.43 -2.61 -12.40
N ALA A 39 7.57 -3.30 -11.64
CA ALA A 39 6.64 -4.31 -12.11
C ALA A 39 5.17 -3.86 -12.02
N ARG A 40 4.93 -2.53 -12.03
CA ARG A 40 3.59 -1.93 -11.92
C ARG A 40 2.80 -2.39 -10.68
N HIS A 41 3.49 -2.45 -9.54
CA HIS A 41 2.82 -2.72 -8.26
C HIS A 41 1.78 -1.64 -7.98
N SER A 42 0.62 -2.01 -7.45
CA SER A 42 -0.46 -1.06 -7.14
C SER A 42 0.01 0.12 -6.27
N ILE A 43 0.87 -0.15 -5.28
CA ILE A 43 1.48 0.89 -4.43
C ILE A 43 2.35 1.86 -5.24
N ALA A 44 3.15 1.34 -6.18
CA ALA A 44 4.03 2.15 -7.02
C ALA A 44 3.22 2.98 -8.03
N GLU A 45 2.19 2.40 -8.64
CA GLU A 45 1.28 3.09 -9.57
C GLU A 45 0.46 4.19 -8.89
N THR A 46 -0.04 3.94 -7.67
CA THR A 46 -0.71 4.97 -6.86
C THR A 46 0.25 6.12 -6.55
N MET A 47 1.49 5.81 -6.14
CA MET A 47 2.50 6.83 -5.84
C MET A 47 2.93 7.63 -7.08
N ALA A 48 3.13 6.95 -8.22
CA ALA A 48 3.46 7.59 -9.49
C ALA A 48 2.34 8.54 -9.95
N SER A 49 1.09 8.10 -9.84
CA SER A 49 -0.07 8.91 -10.22
C SER A 49 -0.30 10.09 -9.28
N PHE A 50 0.03 9.95 -7.98
CA PHE A 50 0.06 11.05 -7.01
C PHE A 50 1.13 12.09 -7.37
N ILE A 51 2.36 11.65 -7.69
CA ILE A 51 3.46 12.55 -8.10
C ILE A 51 3.11 13.29 -9.39
N ALA A 52 2.41 12.64 -10.32
CA ALA A 52 1.90 13.26 -11.54
C ALA A 52 0.75 14.26 -11.31
N ASN A 53 0.32 14.48 -10.05
CA ASN A 53 -0.76 15.37 -9.65
C ASN A 53 -2.08 15.08 -10.38
N ASN A 54 -2.41 13.79 -10.55
CA ASN A 54 -3.67 13.39 -11.14
C ASN A 54 -4.83 13.74 -10.19
N ARG A 55 -5.73 14.62 -10.65
CA ARG A 55 -6.85 15.17 -9.84
C ARG A 55 -7.84 14.12 -9.36
N GLU A 56 -7.85 12.94 -9.96
CA GLU A 56 -8.71 11.81 -9.56
C GLU A 56 -8.17 11.05 -8.35
N ILE A 57 -6.94 11.34 -7.90
CA ILE A 57 -6.29 10.61 -6.81
C ILE A 57 -6.00 11.57 -5.64
N SER A 58 -6.74 11.40 -4.56
CA SER A 58 -6.46 12.06 -3.27
C SER A 58 -5.78 11.07 -2.34
N VAL A 59 -4.54 11.32 -1.91
CA VAL A 59 -3.78 10.44 -0.99
C VAL A 59 -3.66 11.08 0.39
N LEU A 60 -4.19 10.44 1.44
CA LEU A 60 -3.84 10.77 2.82
C LEU A 60 -2.70 9.84 3.27
N ALA A 61 -1.48 10.35 3.25
CA ALA A 61 -0.31 9.65 3.78
C ALA A 61 -0.03 10.12 5.21
N TYR A 62 -0.02 9.20 6.16
CA TYR A 62 0.33 9.47 7.57
C TYR A 62 1.59 8.69 7.96
N SER A 63 2.55 9.36 8.59
CA SER A 63 3.77 8.75 9.15
C SER A 63 4.13 9.46 10.45
N ASP A 64 4.31 8.73 11.55
CA ASP A 64 4.78 9.28 12.84
C ASP A 64 6.29 9.60 12.84
N ASP A 65 7.00 9.20 11.78
CA ASP A 65 8.41 9.53 11.51
C ASP A 65 8.51 10.07 10.07
N PRO A 66 8.02 11.30 9.82
CA PRO A 66 8.11 11.92 8.52
C PRO A 66 9.52 12.50 8.32
N PRO A 67 10.11 12.42 7.11
CA PRO A 67 11.50 12.81 6.89
C PRO A 67 11.80 14.29 7.19
N ASN A 68 10.78 15.15 7.28
CA ASN A 68 10.92 16.59 7.51
C ASN A 68 10.06 17.14 8.67
N LEU A 69 9.50 16.29 9.55
CA LEU A 69 8.83 16.78 10.78
C LEU A 69 9.39 16.02 11.99
N PRO A 70 9.40 16.63 13.18
CA PRO A 70 9.81 15.94 14.39
C PRO A 70 8.95 14.68 14.63
N PRO A 71 9.56 13.57 15.06
CA PRO A 71 8.83 12.33 15.30
C PRO A 71 7.77 12.55 16.40
N MET A 72 6.55 12.04 16.17
CA MET A 72 5.47 12.05 17.16
C MET A 72 5.36 10.68 17.80
N ASN A 73 5.98 10.52 18.97
CA ASN A 73 6.21 9.25 19.65
C ASN A 73 5.05 8.78 20.57
N GLU A 74 3.88 9.41 20.47
CA GLU A 74 2.73 9.13 21.37
C GLU A 74 1.64 8.21 20.76
N LYS A 75 1.76 7.78 19.49
CA LYS A 75 0.70 6.99 18.82
C LYS A 75 1.23 5.76 18.06
N SER A 76 0.31 4.85 17.73
CA SER A 76 0.58 3.58 17.05
C SER A 76 1.16 3.80 15.64
N LYS A 77 2.24 3.07 15.31
CA LYS A 77 2.99 3.13 14.03
C LYS A 77 2.20 2.66 12.77
N ALA A 78 0.89 2.51 12.86
CA ALA A 78 0.05 1.98 11.78
C ALA A 78 -0.21 3.04 10.70
N LYS A 79 -0.05 2.66 9.43
CA LYS A 79 -0.27 3.52 8.25
C LYS A 79 -1.48 3.00 7.48
N GLY A 80 -2.41 3.88 7.12
CA GLY A 80 -3.63 3.50 6.39
C GLY A 80 -4.08 4.60 5.43
N TYR A 81 -4.78 4.22 4.37
CA TYR A 81 -5.35 5.09 3.35
C TYR A 81 -6.87 4.88 3.30
N SER A 82 -7.63 5.96 3.14
CA SER A 82 -9.10 5.92 3.03
C SER A 82 -9.58 6.94 1.99
N GLU A 83 -10.38 6.48 1.04
CA GLU A 83 -11.09 7.27 0.03
C GLU A 83 -12.52 7.55 0.52
N PHE A 84 -13.00 8.79 0.39
CA PHE A 84 -14.42 9.12 0.52
C PHE A 84 -14.95 9.48 -0.86
N ALA A 85 -16.04 8.80 -1.26
CA ALA A 85 -16.77 9.02 -2.51
C ALA A 85 -17.48 10.38 -2.54
#